data_AF-A0A8J4CNK7-F1
#
_entry.id   AF-A0A8J4CNK7-F1
#
_cell.length_a   1.000
_cell.length_b   1.000
_cell.length_c   1.000
_cell.angle_alpha   90.00
_cell.angle_beta   90.00
_cell.angle_gamma   90.00
#
_symmetry.space_group_name_H-M   'P 1'
#
loop_
_entity.id
_entity.type
_entity.pdbx_description
1 polymer ?
#
loop_
_entity_poly.entity_id
_entity_poly.type
_entity_poly.pdbx_seq_one_letter_code
_entity_poly.pdbx_strand_id
1 'polypeptide(L)'
;MAKVFNCPRPVGVPRIRKCRHNIQTSFLAALVFLFVPAFACAKAAKQRRTTQQAHPEALPSLWTYEVVAEYPHDPRAFTQGLQFDRACDDGNKTCFDVFWESTGLNGHSSIRQVDLTTGIVRRRWDLPYEHFGEGSTRLGDTLHMITWRSGRGFKISLDLQKVEPIDTGLGDGWGLTNNGSHLIVSESSQIIHWLDPSTMQEVKRITVTDRGHPIRWLNELEVVDGELWGNVWQTECIARVDMETGVVKGWIHMHGLRSGIIKQGLSHENELDVLNGIAYDPSAKRIFVTGKLWPRVFEVKIKPFPDGQAPPWSAVDRLCWPQQALF
;
A
#
# COMPACT_ATOMS: atom_id res chain seq x y z
N MET A 1 -48.62 35.55 -39.47
CA MET A 1 -49.99 35.00 -39.34
C MET A 1 -49.96 33.83 -38.36
N ALA A 2 -51.04 33.58 -37.63
CA ALA A 2 -51.09 32.52 -36.60
C ALA A 2 -51.72 31.21 -37.12
N LYS A 3 -51.44 30.11 -36.42
CA LYS A 3 -52.42 29.02 -36.25
C LYS A 3 -52.19 28.30 -34.92
N VAL A 4 -53.14 28.47 -34.01
CA VAL A 4 -53.31 27.70 -32.78
C VAL A 4 -54.08 26.43 -33.12
N PHE A 5 -53.76 25.29 -32.49
CA PHE A 5 -54.74 24.23 -32.25
C PHE A 5 -54.55 23.59 -30.88
N ASN A 6 -55.61 22.95 -30.38
CA ASN A 6 -55.84 22.77 -28.95
C ASN A 6 -55.79 21.30 -28.49
N CYS A 7 -55.68 21.09 -27.18
CA CYS A 7 -55.46 19.80 -26.52
C CYS A 7 -56.77 19.02 -26.24
N PRO A 8 -56.74 17.67 -26.23
CA PRO A 8 -57.68 16.85 -25.47
C PRO A 8 -57.03 16.14 -24.24
N ARG A 9 -57.83 16.03 -23.16
CA ARG A 9 -57.65 15.19 -21.95
C ARG A 9 -58.85 14.21 -21.86
N PRO A 10 -58.99 13.29 -20.86
CA PRO A 10 -58.11 12.84 -19.76
C PRO A 10 -57.49 11.45 -20.10
N VAL A 11 -57.17 10.46 -19.25
CA VAL A 11 -57.35 10.03 -17.83
C VAL A 11 -56.07 9.24 -17.43
N GLY A 12 -55.58 9.11 -16.20
CA GLY A 12 -55.97 9.58 -14.85
C GLY A 12 -55.37 8.64 -13.77
N VAL A 13 -55.24 9.07 -12.50
CA VAL A 13 -54.48 8.32 -11.46
C VAL A 13 -55.17 8.38 -10.08
N PRO A 14 -55.21 7.30 -9.26
CA PRO A 14 -55.78 7.31 -7.91
C PRO A 14 -55.01 8.16 -6.87
N ARG A 15 -55.72 8.59 -5.82
CA ARG A 15 -55.18 9.28 -4.62
C ARG A 15 -55.11 8.33 -3.43
N ILE A 16 -54.31 8.68 -2.40
CA ILE A 16 -54.50 8.55 -0.92
C ILE A 16 -53.12 8.47 -0.24
N ARG A 17 -52.78 9.13 0.88
CA ARG A 17 -53.31 10.25 1.69
C ARG A 17 -52.10 10.97 2.32
N LYS A 18 -52.22 12.25 2.69
CA LYS A 18 -51.35 12.89 3.71
C LYS A 18 -52.23 13.52 4.78
N CYS A 19 -51.97 13.19 6.04
CA CYS A 19 -52.67 13.79 7.18
C CYS A 19 -51.97 15.08 7.62
N ARG A 20 -52.76 16.09 7.97
CA ARG A 20 -52.35 17.26 8.77
C ARG A 20 -53.22 17.27 10.03
N HIS A 21 -52.61 17.55 11.18
CA HIS A 21 -53.23 18.28 12.30
C HIS A 21 -52.16 19.32 12.70
N ASN A 22 -52.46 20.62 12.62
CA ASN A 22 -53.15 21.44 13.62
C ASN A 22 -52.37 21.54 14.94
N ILE A 23 -51.85 22.74 15.18
CA ILE A 23 -51.38 23.24 16.49
C ILE A 23 -52.23 24.47 16.79
N GLN A 24 -52.82 24.54 17.97
CA GLN A 24 -53.53 25.73 18.46
C GLN A 24 -53.04 26.11 19.87
N THR A 25 -53.35 27.35 20.22
CA THR A 25 -52.76 28.16 21.28
C THR A 25 -53.05 27.71 22.71
N SER A 26 -51.99 27.76 23.53
CA SER A 26 -51.92 28.44 24.83
C SER A 26 -52.99 28.22 25.91
N PHE A 27 -52.53 27.82 27.11
CA PHE A 27 -53.09 28.29 28.38
C PHE A 27 -51.97 28.57 29.39
N LEU A 28 -52.16 29.56 30.27
CA LEU A 28 -51.23 29.90 31.35
C LEU A 28 -51.52 29.06 32.61
N ALA A 29 -50.46 28.66 33.31
CA ALA A 29 -50.50 28.31 34.72
C ALA A 29 -49.24 28.88 35.40
N ALA A 30 -49.42 29.81 36.34
CA ALA A 30 -48.31 30.42 37.06
C ALA A 30 -47.98 29.61 38.32
N LEU A 31 -46.73 29.15 38.45
CA LEU A 31 -46.21 28.48 39.64
C LEU A 31 -45.05 29.29 40.21
N VAL A 32 -45.28 29.92 41.36
CA VAL A 32 -44.25 30.68 42.09
C VAL A 32 -43.35 29.70 42.82
N PHE A 33 -42.15 29.45 42.28
CA PHE A 33 -41.10 28.73 42.99
C PHE A 33 -40.19 29.70 43.76
N LEU A 34 -40.07 29.46 45.07
CA LEU A 34 -39.18 30.20 45.95
C LEU A 34 -37.72 29.90 45.59
N PHE A 35 -36.99 30.94 45.16
CA PHE A 35 -35.55 30.87 44.90
C PHE A 35 -34.77 30.77 46.22
N VAL A 36 -34.37 29.54 46.59
CA VAL A 36 -33.35 29.32 47.63
C VAL A 36 -31.99 29.18 46.95
N PRO A 37 -31.03 30.10 47.19
CA PRO A 37 -29.71 30.03 46.56
C PRO A 37 -28.87 28.93 47.20
N ALA A 38 -28.97 27.72 46.67
CA ALA A 38 -28.08 26.63 47.02
C ALA A 38 -26.65 26.94 46.56
N PHE A 39 -25.78 27.33 47.52
CA PHE A 39 -24.34 27.52 47.30
C PHE A 39 -23.65 26.17 47.04
N ALA A 40 -23.86 25.63 45.85
CA ALA A 40 -23.17 24.43 45.35
C ALA A 40 -21.69 24.77 45.12
N CYS A 41 -20.87 24.50 46.14
CA CYS A 41 -19.42 24.71 46.08
C CYS A 41 -18.78 23.76 45.06
N ALA A 42 -18.68 24.21 43.81
CA ALA A 42 -18.09 23.48 42.70
C ALA A 42 -16.57 23.34 42.88
N LYS A 43 -16.16 22.34 43.69
CA LYS A 43 -14.76 21.91 43.77
C LYS A 43 -14.31 21.43 42.39
N ALA A 44 -13.56 22.28 41.69
CA ALA A 44 -12.96 21.94 40.40
C ALA A 44 -12.06 20.71 40.55
N ALA A 45 -12.56 19.55 40.13
CA ALA A 45 -11.82 18.29 40.12
C ALA A 45 -10.70 18.38 39.09
N LYS A 46 -9.53 18.87 39.52
CA LYS A 46 -8.33 19.04 38.71
C LYS A 46 -7.83 17.66 38.26
N GLN A 47 -8.38 17.16 37.16
CA GLN A 47 -7.93 15.93 36.51
C GLN A 47 -6.42 16.02 36.30
N ARG A 48 -5.67 15.24 37.07
CA ARG A 48 -4.26 14.99 36.77
C ARG A 48 -4.26 14.22 35.46
N ARG A 49 -3.91 14.89 34.36
CA ARG A 49 -3.33 14.20 33.21
C ARG A 49 -2.11 13.46 33.74
N THR A 50 -2.24 12.16 33.95
CA THR A 50 -1.08 11.28 33.99
C THR A 50 -0.42 11.40 32.64
N THR A 51 0.68 12.15 32.59
CA THR A 51 1.67 12.01 31.53
C THR A 51 2.12 10.56 31.58
N GLN A 52 1.54 9.74 30.71
CA GLN A 52 1.97 8.37 30.47
C GLN A 52 3.44 8.49 30.05
N GLN A 53 4.35 8.12 30.95
CA GLN A 53 5.77 8.18 30.65
C GLN A 53 5.99 7.27 29.46
N ALA A 54 6.49 7.83 28.36
CA ALA A 54 6.92 7.02 27.24
C ALA A 54 7.99 6.06 27.78
N HIS A 55 7.69 4.76 27.76
CA HIS A 55 8.75 3.76 27.87
C HIS A 55 9.71 4.04 26.72
N PRO A 56 11.04 4.01 26.94
CA PRO A 56 12.00 4.14 25.86
C PRO A 56 11.69 3.05 24.84
N GLU A 57 11.31 3.46 23.63
CA GLU A 57 10.90 2.55 22.57
C GLU A 57 12.06 1.60 22.26
N ALA A 58 11.78 0.29 22.27
CA ALA A 58 12.82 -0.71 22.06
C ALA A 58 13.41 -0.53 20.66
N LEU A 59 14.75 -0.44 20.59
CA LEU A 59 15.45 -0.20 19.32
C LEU A 59 15.07 -1.27 18.29
N PRO A 60 14.77 -0.89 17.03
CA PRO A 60 14.39 -1.85 16.00
C PRO A 60 15.47 -2.92 15.80
N SER A 61 15.03 -4.14 15.49
CA SER A 61 15.94 -5.26 15.23
C SER A 61 16.69 -5.10 13.89
N LEU A 62 18.00 -5.33 13.87
CA LEU A 62 18.82 -5.17 12.66
C LEU A 62 19.10 -6.53 11.99
N TRP A 63 18.78 -6.61 10.70
CA TRP A 63 18.87 -7.82 9.89
C TRP A 63 19.67 -7.60 8.61
N THR A 64 20.20 -8.70 8.09
CA THR A 64 20.80 -8.80 6.77
C THR A 64 20.26 -10.05 6.06
N TYR A 65 20.83 -10.43 4.93
CA TYR A 65 20.33 -11.49 4.07
C TYR A 65 21.41 -12.52 3.74
N GLU A 66 20.97 -13.63 3.16
CA GLU A 66 21.77 -14.65 2.49
C GLU A 66 21.07 -14.94 1.16
N VAL A 67 21.80 -14.85 0.03
CA VAL A 67 21.23 -15.24 -1.27
C VAL A 67 21.13 -16.75 -1.31
N VAL A 68 19.92 -17.27 -1.52
CA VAL A 68 19.60 -18.69 -1.65
C VAL A 68 19.63 -19.10 -3.13
N ALA A 69 19.07 -18.26 -4.00
CA ALA A 69 19.07 -18.45 -5.44
C ALA A 69 19.00 -17.11 -6.20
N GLU A 70 19.49 -17.11 -7.44
CA GLU A 70 19.33 -16.01 -8.40
C GLU A 70 18.47 -16.48 -9.58
N TYR A 71 17.49 -15.66 -9.98
CA TYR A 71 16.58 -15.94 -11.09
C TYR A 71 16.68 -14.85 -12.18
N PRO A 72 16.43 -15.16 -13.47
CA PRO A 72 16.44 -14.16 -14.54
C PRO A 72 15.34 -13.10 -14.37
N HIS A 73 15.66 -11.85 -14.66
CA HIS A 73 14.71 -10.74 -14.68
C HIS A 73 14.90 -9.90 -15.95
N ASP A 74 13.85 -9.25 -16.44
CA ASP A 74 13.89 -8.40 -17.65
C ASP A 74 14.63 -7.09 -17.32
N PRO A 75 15.83 -6.80 -17.88
CA PRO A 75 16.58 -5.58 -17.52
C PRO A 75 15.93 -4.27 -18.03
N ARG A 76 14.74 -4.36 -18.65
CA ARG A 76 13.88 -3.21 -19.01
C ARG A 76 12.72 -3.02 -18.02
N ALA A 77 12.69 -3.81 -16.95
CA ALA A 77 11.68 -3.79 -15.90
C ALA A 77 11.86 -2.59 -14.97
N PHE A 78 11.11 -1.50 -15.16
CA PHE A 78 11.04 -0.45 -14.14
C PHE A 78 10.05 -0.86 -13.03
N THR A 79 10.40 -1.92 -12.29
CA THR A 79 9.53 -2.61 -11.33
C THR A 79 9.02 -1.68 -10.23
N GLN A 80 7.69 -1.63 -10.07
CA GLN A 80 7.00 -0.83 -9.05
C GLN A 80 6.09 -1.65 -8.13
N GLY A 81 5.76 -2.88 -8.50
CA GLY A 81 5.11 -3.88 -7.64
C GLY A 81 5.55 -5.28 -8.05
N LEU A 82 5.75 -6.18 -7.09
CA LEU A 82 6.16 -7.56 -7.31
C LEU A 82 5.46 -8.45 -6.26
N GLN A 83 4.67 -9.43 -6.69
CA GLN A 83 4.04 -10.39 -5.78
C GLN A 83 4.20 -11.82 -6.26
N PHE A 84 4.52 -12.74 -5.35
CA PHE A 84 4.60 -14.17 -5.62
C PHE A 84 3.21 -14.78 -5.76
N ASP A 85 3.03 -15.64 -6.76
CA ASP A 85 1.81 -16.43 -6.98
C ASP A 85 2.20 -17.81 -7.56
N ARG A 86 1.25 -18.76 -7.57
CA ARG A 86 1.45 -20.08 -8.18
C ARG A 86 0.39 -20.32 -9.24
N ALA A 87 0.80 -20.28 -10.49
CA ALA A 87 -0.05 -20.57 -11.62
C ALA A 87 -0.05 -22.07 -11.92
N CYS A 88 -1.14 -22.55 -12.54
CA CYS A 88 -1.26 -23.91 -13.05
C CYS A 88 -1.78 -23.87 -14.49
N ASP A 89 -1.38 -24.85 -15.30
CA ASP A 89 -1.94 -25.04 -16.64
C ASP A 89 -3.29 -25.78 -16.58
N ASP A 90 -4.06 -25.73 -17.68
CA ASP A 90 -5.47 -26.14 -17.73
C ASP A 90 -5.73 -27.54 -17.15
N GLY A 91 -6.60 -27.59 -16.13
CA GLY A 91 -6.92 -28.80 -15.38
C GLY A 91 -5.99 -29.10 -14.20
N ASN A 92 -5.17 -28.13 -13.76
CA ASN A 92 -4.33 -28.18 -12.55
C ASN A 92 -3.33 -29.35 -12.50
N LYS A 93 -2.88 -29.84 -13.66
CA LYS A 93 -1.97 -31.01 -13.76
C LYS A 93 -0.51 -30.66 -13.51
N THR A 94 -0.13 -29.43 -13.85
CA THR A 94 1.20 -28.87 -13.68
C THR A 94 1.03 -27.48 -13.09
N CYS A 95 1.77 -27.18 -12.02
CA CYS A 95 1.80 -25.87 -11.40
C CYS A 95 3.24 -25.42 -11.24
N PHE A 96 3.48 -24.11 -11.36
CA PHE A 96 4.80 -23.49 -11.39
C PHE A 96 4.70 -22.11 -10.73
N ASP A 97 5.83 -21.68 -10.18
CA ASP A 97 5.92 -20.42 -9.46
C ASP A 97 6.01 -19.25 -10.45
N VAL A 98 5.28 -18.18 -10.16
CA VAL A 98 5.26 -16.96 -10.98
C VAL A 98 5.33 -15.72 -10.09
N PHE A 99 5.72 -14.60 -10.70
CA PHE A 99 5.40 -13.28 -10.16
C PHE A 99 4.24 -12.67 -10.94
N TRP A 100 3.38 -11.94 -10.23
CA TRP A 100 2.71 -10.78 -10.78
C TRP A 100 3.62 -9.57 -10.56
N GLU A 101 3.91 -8.84 -11.63
CA GLU A 101 4.76 -7.65 -11.58
C GLU A 101 4.08 -6.49 -12.28
N SER A 102 4.15 -5.30 -11.69
CA SER A 102 3.82 -4.04 -12.35
C SER A 102 5.08 -3.22 -12.66
N THR A 103 5.14 -2.68 -13.88
CA THR A 103 6.18 -1.77 -14.33
C THR A 103 5.67 -0.33 -14.45
N GLY A 104 6.55 0.62 -14.16
CA GLY A 104 6.37 2.04 -14.43
C GLY A 104 6.90 2.50 -15.79
N LEU A 105 7.18 3.81 -15.89
CA LEU A 105 7.50 4.57 -17.10
C LEU A 105 6.33 4.69 -18.10
N ASN A 106 5.94 5.93 -18.42
CA ASN A 106 4.89 6.20 -19.42
C ASN A 106 5.21 5.53 -20.76
N GLY A 107 4.21 4.86 -21.36
CA GLY A 107 4.38 4.09 -22.61
C GLY A 107 5.12 2.75 -22.48
N HIS A 108 5.65 2.41 -21.29
CA HIS A 108 6.28 1.11 -20.99
C HIS A 108 5.67 0.41 -19.77
N SER A 109 4.73 1.08 -19.10
CA SER A 109 4.03 0.57 -17.93
C SER A 109 3.12 -0.61 -18.28
N SER A 110 3.18 -1.67 -17.49
CA SER A 110 2.42 -2.90 -17.72
C SER A 110 2.12 -3.64 -16.42
N ILE A 111 1.10 -4.49 -16.42
CA ILE A 111 0.96 -5.60 -15.47
C ILE A 111 1.32 -6.89 -16.21
N ARG A 112 2.05 -7.80 -15.57
CA ARG A 112 2.51 -9.03 -16.22
C ARG A 112 2.64 -10.22 -15.27
N GLN A 113 2.41 -11.41 -15.81
CA GLN A 113 2.74 -12.68 -15.17
C GLN A 113 4.09 -13.15 -15.70
N VAL A 114 5.05 -13.35 -14.81
CA VAL A 114 6.43 -13.75 -15.14
C VAL A 114 6.72 -15.12 -14.53
N ASP A 115 7.23 -16.06 -15.32
CA ASP A 115 7.73 -17.35 -14.82
C ASP A 115 8.97 -17.15 -13.94
N LEU A 116 8.94 -17.65 -12.69
CA LEU A 116 10.04 -17.47 -11.72
C LEU A 116 11.36 -18.07 -12.24
N THR A 117 11.32 -19.25 -12.87
CA THR A 117 12.53 -20.01 -13.20
C THR A 117 13.25 -19.43 -14.41
N THR A 118 12.49 -18.91 -15.37
CA THR A 118 13.01 -18.49 -16.69
C THR A 118 12.99 -16.98 -16.92
N GLY A 119 12.27 -16.21 -16.09
CA GLY A 119 12.03 -14.78 -16.33
C GLY A 119 11.11 -14.50 -17.52
N ILE A 120 10.45 -15.53 -18.09
CA ILE A 120 9.61 -15.37 -19.28
C ILE A 120 8.24 -14.81 -18.90
N VAL A 121 7.87 -13.70 -19.54
CA VAL A 121 6.54 -13.10 -19.45
C VAL A 121 5.50 -14.02 -20.12
N ARG A 122 4.66 -14.69 -19.33
CA ARG A 122 3.58 -15.59 -19.80
C ARG A 122 2.31 -14.83 -20.18
N ARG A 123 2.02 -13.70 -19.50
CA ARG A 123 0.88 -12.81 -19.76
C ARG A 123 1.29 -11.36 -19.53
N ARG A 124 0.75 -10.42 -20.31
CA ARG A 124 1.02 -8.97 -20.21
C ARG A 124 -0.23 -8.19 -20.60
N TRP A 125 -0.52 -7.11 -19.87
CA TRP A 125 -1.39 -6.02 -20.32
C TRP A 125 -0.63 -4.71 -20.17
N ASP A 126 -0.57 -3.94 -21.25
CA ASP A 126 0.09 -2.65 -21.33
C ASP A 126 -0.87 -1.52 -20.94
N LEU A 127 -0.43 -0.62 -20.07
CA LEU A 127 -1.22 0.53 -19.64
C LEU A 127 -1.31 1.57 -20.78
N PRO A 128 -2.40 2.37 -20.84
CA PRO A 128 -2.47 3.54 -21.70
C PRO A 128 -1.29 4.49 -21.42
N TYR A 129 -0.74 5.10 -22.47
CA TYR A 129 0.53 5.84 -22.45
C TYR A 129 0.58 6.94 -21.37
N GLU A 130 -0.54 7.59 -21.10
CA GLU A 130 -0.70 8.65 -20.10
C GLU A 130 -0.50 8.18 -18.65
N HIS A 131 -0.60 6.88 -18.38
CA HIS A 131 -0.39 6.31 -17.05
C HIS A 131 1.06 5.86 -16.84
N PHE A 132 1.58 6.20 -15.67
CA PHE A 132 2.79 5.62 -15.10
C PHE A 132 2.34 4.57 -14.07
N GLY A 133 2.67 3.30 -14.31
CA GLY A 133 2.32 2.19 -13.44
C GLY A 133 3.10 2.18 -12.14
N GLU A 134 2.41 1.94 -11.03
CA GLU A 134 2.98 1.84 -9.69
C GLU A 134 2.68 0.44 -9.09
N GLY A 135 2.65 0.29 -7.77
CA GLY A 135 2.46 -0.99 -7.08
C GLY A 135 1.22 -1.78 -7.51
N SER A 136 1.29 -3.11 -7.35
CA SER A 136 0.19 -4.02 -7.68
C SER A 136 0.12 -5.25 -6.76
N THR A 137 -1.08 -5.80 -6.58
CA THR A 137 -1.32 -6.97 -5.72
C THR A 137 -2.54 -7.79 -6.18
N ARG A 138 -2.45 -9.11 -6.08
CA ARG A 138 -3.57 -10.06 -6.22
C ARG A 138 -4.31 -10.18 -4.90
N LEU A 139 -5.61 -9.90 -4.91
CA LEU A 139 -6.53 -10.18 -3.81
C LEU A 139 -7.71 -11.01 -4.34
N GLY A 140 -7.78 -12.28 -3.92
CA GLY A 140 -8.69 -13.25 -4.53
C GLY A 140 -8.35 -13.45 -6.01
N ASP A 141 -9.34 -13.28 -6.90
CA ASP A 141 -9.16 -13.43 -8.35
C ASP A 141 -9.07 -12.09 -9.11
N THR A 142 -8.76 -11.03 -8.37
CA THR A 142 -8.59 -9.66 -8.91
C THR A 142 -7.19 -9.13 -8.60
N LEU A 143 -6.46 -8.75 -9.63
CA LEU A 143 -5.28 -7.90 -9.53
C LEU A 143 -5.73 -6.46 -9.34
N HIS A 144 -5.13 -5.76 -8.40
CA HIS A 144 -5.28 -4.33 -8.20
C HIS A 144 -3.94 -3.68 -8.51
N MET A 145 -3.93 -2.59 -9.26
CA MET A 145 -2.73 -1.84 -9.62
C MET A 145 -3.01 -0.34 -9.51
N ILE A 146 -2.08 0.43 -8.95
CA ILE A 146 -2.18 1.90 -8.84
C ILE A 146 -1.28 2.61 -9.86
N THR A 147 -1.49 3.91 -10.03
CA THR A 147 -0.70 4.74 -10.97
C THR A 147 -0.28 6.08 -10.35
N TRP A 148 0.96 6.48 -10.61
CA TRP A 148 1.67 7.58 -9.96
C TRP A 148 0.88 8.91 -10.02
N ARG A 149 0.81 9.63 -8.89
CA ARG A 149 0.34 11.02 -8.75
C ARG A 149 -1.01 11.36 -9.41
N SER A 150 -1.89 10.37 -9.58
CA SER A 150 -3.16 10.53 -10.29
C SER A 150 -4.41 10.21 -9.46
N GLY A 151 -4.24 9.52 -8.31
CA GLY A 151 -5.33 8.93 -7.53
C GLY A 151 -6.05 7.76 -8.21
N ARG A 152 -5.52 7.26 -9.35
CA ARG A 152 -6.17 6.22 -10.16
C ARG A 152 -5.42 4.91 -10.12
N GLY A 153 -6.14 3.85 -10.48
CA GLY A 153 -5.60 2.53 -10.71
C GLY A 153 -6.53 1.69 -11.59
N PHE A 154 -6.31 0.38 -11.57
CA PHE A 154 -7.11 -0.60 -12.30
C PHE A 154 -7.39 -1.83 -11.44
N LYS A 155 -8.61 -2.36 -11.56
CA LYS A 155 -8.98 -3.75 -11.22
C LYS A 155 -8.86 -4.59 -12.48
N ILE A 156 -8.10 -5.67 -12.43
CA ILE A 156 -7.75 -6.49 -13.58
C ILE A 156 -8.00 -7.96 -13.23
N SER A 157 -8.57 -8.73 -14.16
CA SER A 157 -8.79 -10.17 -14.03
C SER A 157 -7.52 -10.98 -14.32
N LEU A 158 -7.36 -12.18 -13.75
CA LEU A 158 -6.14 -13.00 -13.90
C LEU A 158 -5.83 -13.46 -15.34
N ASP A 159 -6.80 -13.39 -16.26
CA ASP A 159 -6.62 -13.62 -17.69
C ASP A 159 -6.20 -12.35 -18.46
N LEU A 160 -6.15 -11.20 -17.77
CA LEU A 160 -5.91 -9.85 -18.27
C LEU A 160 -6.94 -9.36 -19.32
N GLN A 161 -8.11 -10.00 -19.43
CA GLN A 161 -9.12 -9.67 -20.46
C GLN A 161 -10.14 -8.62 -20.00
N LYS A 162 -10.37 -8.50 -18.69
CA LYS A 162 -11.23 -7.46 -18.09
C LYS A 162 -10.37 -6.51 -17.26
N VAL A 163 -10.49 -5.23 -17.56
CA VAL A 163 -9.82 -4.12 -16.89
C VAL A 163 -10.86 -3.04 -16.58
N GLU A 164 -11.00 -2.69 -15.32
CA GLU A 164 -11.93 -1.68 -14.81
C GLU A 164 -11.14 -0.58 -14.10
N PRO A 165 -11.28 0.72 -14.47
CA PRO A 165 -10.58 1.80 -13.78
C PRO A 165 -11.13 1.99 -12.37
N ILE A 166 -10.25 2.29 -11.42
CA ILE A 166 -10.58 2.64 -10.05
C ILE A 166 -10.02 4.02 -9.68
N ASP A 167 -10.70 4.68 -8.74
CA ASP A 167 -10.27 5.90 -8.07
C ASP A 167 -10.02 5.55 -6.59
N THR A 168 -8.83 5.85 -6.07
CA THR A 168 -8.42 5.55 -4.70
C THR A 168 -8.70 6.69 -3.73
N GLY A 169 -9.08 7.88 -4.24
CA GLY A 169 -9.18 9.11 -3.45
C GLY A 169 -7.85 9.66 -2.92
N LEU A 170 -6.71 9.03 -3.25
CA LEU A 170 -5.38 9.45 -2.80
C LEU A 170 -4.77 10.47 -3.78
N GLY A 171 -3.89 11.35 -3.29
CA GLY A 171 -3.19 12.33 -4.14
C GLY A 171 -1.98 11.75 -4.90
N ASP A 172 -1.46 10.63 -4.42
CA ASP A 172 -0.36 9.85 -4.98
C ASP A 172 -0.52 8.38 -4.53
N GLY A 173 0.28 7.47 -5.08
CA GLY A 173 0.26 6.06 -4.71
C GLY A 173 1.51 5.37 -5.25
N TRP A 174 2.25 4.69 -4.37
CA TRP A 174 3.58 4.13 -4.64
C TRP A 174 3.52 2.60 -4.58
N GLY A 175 3.64 1.99 -3.40
CA GLY A 175 3.46 0.54 -3.22
C GLY A 175 2.03 0.13 -2.91
N LEU A 176 1.70 -1.13 -3.21
CA LEU A 176 0.40 -1.73 -2.96
C LEU A 176 0.56 -3.24 -2.66
N THR A 177 0.14 -3.67 -1.47
CA THR A 177 0.00 -5.08 -1.07
C THR A 177 -1.38 -5.32 -0.42
N ASN A 178 -1.65 -6.49 0.16
CA ASN A 178 -2.90 -6.77 0.85
C ASN A 178 -2.72 -7.73 2.04
N ASN A 179 -3.67 -7.72 2.99
CA ASN A 179 -3.70 -8.65 4.13
C ASN A 179 -4.78 -9.75 3.99
N GLY A 180 -5.11 -10.14 2.76
CA GLY A 180 -6.20 -11.08 2.46
C GLY A 180 -7.62 -10.52 2.65
N SER A 181 -7.77 -9.25 3.04
CA SER A 181 -9.09 -8.61 3.22
C SER A 181 -9.16 -7.15 2.73
N HIS A 182 -8.08 -6.39 2.86
CA HIS A 182 -7.98 -4.98 2.48
C HIS A 182 -6.72 -4.73 1.65
N LEU A 183 -6.81 -3.75 0.75
CA LEU A 183 -5.65 -3.24 0.03
C LEU A 183 -4.87 -2.30 0.95
N ILE A 184 -3.54 -2.33 0.87
CA ILE A 184 -2.61 -1.58 1.73
C ILE A 184 -1.69 -0.78 0.82
N VAL A 185 -1.79 0.55 0.88
CA VAL A 185 -1.14 1.48 -0.05
C VAL A 185 -0.18 2.41 0.69
N SER A 186 1.02 2.59 0.15
CA SER A 186 1.96 3.66 0.53
C SER A 186 1.93 4.82 -0.47
N GLU A 187 2.44 5.97 -0.04
CA GLU A 187 2.72 7.11 -0.92
C GLU A 187 3.93 7.92 -0.41
N SER A 188 4.20 9.04 -1.05
CA SER A 188 5.33 9.95 -0.81
C SER A 188 5.54 10.48 0.63
N SER A 189 4.56 10.37 1.54
CA SER A 189 4.69 10.78 2.93
C SER A 189 5.03 9.59 3.84
N GLN A 190 4.57 9.64 5.09
CA GLN A 190 4.78 8.67 6.16
C GLN A 190 3.52 7.85 6.46
N ILE A 191 2.49 7.97 5.62
CA ILE A 191 1.18 7.37 5.87
C ILE A 191 1.04 6.08 5.06
N ILE A 192 0.49 5.04 5.68
CA ILE A 192 0.02 3.84 5.00
C ILE A 192 -1.51 3.79 5.13
N HIS A 193 -2.19 3.54 4.02
CA HIS A 193 -3.64 3.56 3.89
C HIS A 193 -4.20 2.14 3.70
N TRP A 194 -5.30 1.81 4.37
CA TRP A 194 -6.09 0.59 4.15
C TRP A 194 -7.35 0.97 3.38
N LEU A 195 -7.50 0.44 2.16
CA LEU A 195 -8.68 0.66 1.32
C LEU A 195 -9.55 -0.60 1.27
N ASP A 196 -10.87 -0.43 1.37
CA ASP A 196 -11.83 -1.49 1.10
C ASP A 196 -11.76 -1.89 -0.39
N PRO A 197 -11.55 -3.18 -0.73
CA PRO A 197 -11.32 -3.60 -2.10
C PRO A 197 -12.56 -3.49 -3.00
N SER A 198 -13.77 -3.32 -2.44
CA SER A 198 -14.98 -3.16 -3.24
C SER A 198 -15.20 -1.70 -3.68
N THR A 199 -15.05 -0.75 -2.75
CA THR A 199 -15.40 0.68 -2.88
C THR A 199 -14.20 1.63 -3.00
N MET A 200 -12.98 1.14 -2.78
CA MET A 200 -11.74 1.92 -2.64
C MET A 200 -11.74 2.94 -1.49
N GLN A 201 -12.76 2.97 -0.62
CA GLN A 201 -12.80 3.90 0.50
C GLN A 201 -11.78 3.51 1.57
N GLU A 202 -11.12 4.50 2.16
CA GLU A 202 -10.21 4.28 3.27
C GLU A 202 -10.98 3.87 4.54
N VAL A 203 -10.57 2.75 5.15
CA VAL A 203 -11.14 2.25 6.41
C VAL A 203 -10.19 2.42 7.62
N LYS A 204 -8.90 2.62 7.36
CA LYS A 204 -7.84 2.79 8.36
C LYS A 204 -6.63 3.48 7.72
N ARG A 205 -5.86 4.23 8.51
CA ARG A 205 -4.49 4.65 8.18
C ARG A 205 -3.59 4.55 9.41
N ILE A 206 -2.29 4.47 9.20
CA ILE A 206 -1.25 4.59 10.24
C ILE A 206 -0.18 5.61 9.83
N THR A 207 0.61 6.06 10.80
CA THR A 207 1.85 6.82 10.56
C THR A 207 3.03 5.90 10.82
N VAL A 208 3.95 5.76 9.86
CA VAL A 208 5.17 4.95 10.02
C VAL A 208 6.20 5.72 10.84
N THR A 209 6.71 5.14 11.92
CA THR A 209 7.71 5.76 12.80
C THR A 209 8.83 4.81 13.21
N ASP A 210 10.08 5.29 13.16
CA ASP A 210 11.25 4.64 13.76
C ASP A 210 11.70 5.46 14.97
N ARG A 211 11.77 4.86 16.16
CA ARG A 211 12.15 5.53 17.43
C ARG A 211 11.35 6.82 17.69
N GLY A 212 10.04 6.76 17.46
CA GLY A 212 9.12 7.91 17.54
C GLY A 212 9.23 8.99 16.44
N HIS A 213 10.12 8.83 15.46
CA HIS A 213 10.30 9.78 14.35
C HIS A 213 9.61 9.28 13.06
N PRO A 214 8.81 10.12 12.37
CA PRO A 214 8.17 9.73 11.11
C PRO A 214 9.15 9.36 9.99
N ILE A 215 8.91 8.21 9.33
CA ILE A 215 9.69 7.75 8.17
C ILE A 215 8.83 7.90 6.91
N ARG A 216 9.43 8.49 5.86
CA ARG A 216 8.79 8.69 4.56
C ARG A 216 9.31 7.71 3.50
N TRP A 217 8.66 7.71 2.34
CA TRP A 217 9.14 7.04 1.12
C TRP A 217 9.27 5.52 1.26
N LEU A 218 8.38 4.89 2.04
CA LEU A 218 8.09 3.47 1.81
C LEU A 218 7.48 3.37 0.41
N ASN A 219 8.23 2.77 -0.51
CA ASN A 219 7.82 2.58 -1.90
C ASN A 219 7.05 1.26 -1.99
N GLU A 220 7.57 0.27 -2.70
CA GLU A 220 6.95 -1.04 -2.85
C GLU A 220 6.82 -1.78 -1.49
N LEU A 221 5.76 -2.59 -1.35
CA LEU A 221 5.27 -3.14 -0.09
C LEU A 221 4.95 -4.64 -0.22
N GLU A 222 5.14 -5.41 0.86
CA GLU A 222 4.64 -6.79 0.96
C GLU A 222 4.24 -7.15 2.40
N VAL A 223 3.25 -8.04 2.59
CA VAL A 223 2.87 -8.54 3.92
C VAL A 223 3.59 -9.86 4.22
N VAL A 224 4.58 -9.81 5.12
CA VAL A 224 5.44 -10.95 5.46
C VAL A 224 5.17 -11.37 6.91
N ASP A 225 4.57 -12.55 7.09
CA ASP A 225 4.21 -13.16 8.39
C ASP A 225 3.48 -12.23 9.39
N GLY A 226 2.69 -11.29 8.87
CA GLY A 226 1.87 -10.35 9.67
C GLY A 226 2.54 -9.01 9.97
N GLU A 227 3.74 -8.77 9.44
CA GLU A 227 4.36 -7.44 9.36
C GLU A 227 4.18 -6.85 7.95
N LEU A 228 4.08 -5.53 7.85
CA LEU A 228 4.18 -4.83 6.58
C LEU A 228 5.64 -4.53 6.30
N TRP A 229 6.20 -5.11 5.25
CA TRP A 229 7.54 -4.78 4.78
C TRP A 229 7.44 -3.75 3.67
N GLY A 230 8.42 -2.84 3.58
CA GLY A 230 8.48 -1.87 2.50
C GLY A 230 9.90 -1.44 2.15
N ASN A 231 10.20 -1.34 0.85
CA ASN A 231 11.44 -0.73 0.37
C ASN A 231 11.44 0.76 0.77
N VAL A 232 12.55 1.30 1.25
CA VAL A 232 12.67 2.75 1.42
C VAL A 232 13.39 3.33 0.20
N TRP A 233 12.72 4.21 -0.53
CA TRP A 233 13.19 4.70 -1.84
C TRP A 233 14.56 5.38 -1.76
N GLN A 234 15.39 5.13 -2.78
CA GLN A 234 16.82 5.48 -2.85
C GLN A 234 17.73 4.87 -1.76
N THR A 235 17.29 3.82 -1.06
CA THR A 235 18.13 3.05 -0.13
C THR A 235 18.26 1.58 -0.57
N GLU A 236 19.35 0.90 -0.20
CA GLU A 236 19.40 -0.58 -0.20
C GLU A 236 18.91 -1.13 1.16
N CYS A 237 17.73 -0.68 1.63
CA CYS A 237 17.10 -1.14 2.88
C CYS A 237 15.60 -1.40 2.74
N ILE A 238 15.09 -2.28 3.62
CA ILE A 238 13.66 -2.55 3.81
C ILE A 238 13.29 -2.30 5.27
N ALA A 239 12.22 -1.55 5.50
CA ALA A 239 11.61 -1.36 6.82
C ALA A 239 10.64 -2.50 7.12
N ARG A 240 10.69 -3.06 8.34
CA ARG A 240 9.71 -4.00 8.88
C ARG A 240 8.77 -3.25 9.81
N VAL A 241 7.51 -3.08 9.43
CA VAL A 241 6.55 -2.20 10.10
C VAL A 241 5.44 -3.01 10.77
N ASP A 242 5.17 -2.66 12.03
CA ASP A 242 4.03 -3.16 12.81
C ASP A 242 2.71 -2.67 12.20
N MET A 243 1.88 -3.60 11.71
CA MET A 243 0.67 -3.26 10.96
C MET A 243 -0.42 -2.58 11.80
N GLU A 244 -0.36 -2.67 13.14
CA GLU A 244 -1.35 -2.04 14.02
C GLU A 244 -0.92 -0.62 14.43
N THR A 245 0.36 -0.43 14.75
CA THR A 245 0.89 0.79 15.35
C THR A 245 1.66 1.70 14.39
N GLY A 246 2.24 1.16 13.32
CA GLY A 246 3.18 1.87 12.44
C GLY A 246 4.61 1.95 12.96
N VAL A 247 4.92 1.34 14.11
CA VAL A 247 6.30 1.31 14.63
C VAL A 247 7.18 0.39 13.76
N VAL A 248 8.35 0.88 13.37
CA VAL A 248 9.39 0.07 12.70
C VAL A 248 9.97 -0.92 13.71
N LYS A 249 9.72 -2.22 13.51
CA LYS A 249 10.18 -3.33 14.35
C LYS A 249 11.57 -3.83 13.97
N GLY A 250 12.01 -3.50 12.76
CA GLY A 250 13.36 -3.79 12.31
C GLY A 250 13.71 -3.18 10.96
N TRP A 251 15.01 -3.18 10.67
CA TRP A 251 15.58 -2.79 9.39
C TRP A 251 16.32 -3.98 8.78
N ILE A 252 16.08 -4.24 7.49
CA ILE A 252 16.82 -5.25 6.73
C ILE A 252 17.76 -4.50 5.77
N HIS A 253 19.06 -4.65 5.98
CA HIS A 253 20.07 -4.11 5.09
C HIS A 253 20.27 -5.06 3.90
N MET A 254 19.77 -4.65 2.74
CA MET A 254 19.92 -5.34 1.44
C MET A 254 21.17 -4.86 0.67
N HIS A 255 22.04 -4.13 1.35
CA HIS A 255 23.23 -3.54 0.75
C HIS A 255 24.11 -4.59 0.06
N GLY A 256 24.60 -4.23 -1.11
CA GLY A 256 25.55 -5.05 -1.87
C GLY A 256 24.93 -5.85 -3.02
N LEU A 257 23.61 -6.07 -3.08
CA LEU A 257 22.95 -6.76 -4.19
C LEU A 257 23.21 -6.06 -5.53
N ARG A 258 22.94 -4.73 -5.61
CA ARG A 258 23.22 -3.93 -6.82
C ARG A 258 24.70 -3.98 -7.19
N SER A 259 25.58 -3.88 -6.18
CA SER A 259 27.03 -3.97 -6.39
C SER A 259 27.47 -5.36 -6.89
N GLY A 260 26.75 -6.42 -6.52
CA GLY A 260 26.99 -7.79 -6.92
C GLY A 260 26.73 -8.00 -8.41
N ILE A 261 25.59 -7.51 -8.91
CA ILE A 261 25.23 -7.52 -10.34
C ILE A 261 26.36 -6.89 -11.19
N ILE A 262 26.85 -5.72 -10.76
CA ILE A 262 27.95 -5.00 -11.43
C ILE A 262 29.26 -5.79 -11.37
N LYS A 263 29.62 -6.34 -10.20
CA LYS A 263 30.85 -7.15 -10.03
C LYS A 263 30.83 -8.48 -10.80
N GLN A 264 29.65 -9.06 -11.01
CA GLN A 264 29.45 -10.24 -11.86
C GLN A 264 29.52 -9.90 -13.37
N GLY A 265 29.51 -8.62 -13.75
CA GLY A 265 29.48 -8.18 -15.15
C GLY A 265 28.12 -8.38 -15.82
N LEU A 266 27.03 -8.49 -15.06
CA LEU A 266 25.69 -8.72 -15.60
C LEU A 266 25.02 -7.44 -16.13
N SER A 267 25.45 -6.26 -15.68
CA SER A 267 24.98 -4.94 -16.13
C SER A 267 25.92 -3.83 -15.61
N HIS A 268 25.90 -2.66 -16.25
CA HIS A 268 26.69 -1.49 -15.87
C HIS A 268 25.95 -0.58 -14.86
N GLU A 269 26.70 0.23 -14.10
CA GLU A 269 26.12 1.09 -13.05
C GLU A 269 25.10 2.13 -13.58
N ASN A 270 25.22 2.56 -14.83
CA ASN A 270 24.29 3.49 -15.48
C ASN A 270 23.06 2.82 -16.11
N GLU A 271 22.92 1.50 -15.97
CA GLU A 271 21.77 0.72 -16.47
C GLU A 271 20.85 0.28 -15.32
N LEU A 272 21.40 0.13 -14.11
CA LEU A 272 20.67 -0.28 -12.90
C LEU A 272 20.14 0.93 -12.12
N ASP A 273 18.83 0.97 -11.87
CA ASP A 273 18.20 1.91 -10.94
C ASP A 273 18.13 1.26 -9.53
N VAL A 274 17.21 1.68 -8.65
CA VAL A 274 17.20 1.35 -7.21
C VAL A 274 16.59 -0.01 -6.88
N LEU A 275 16.92 -0.54 -5.70
CA LEU A 275 16.23 -1.67 -5.06
C LEU A 275 14.73 -1.37 -4.95
N ASN A 276 13.88 -2.25 -5.50
CA ASN A 276 12.43 -2.12 -5.43
C ASN A 276 11.72 -3.41 -5.87
N GLY A 277 10.72 -3.87 -5.10
CA GLY A 277 10.01 -5.12 -5.34
C GLY A 277 10.37 -6.17 -4.30
N ILE A 278 9.39 -6.55 -3.47
CA ILE A 278 9.47 -7.56 -2.41
C ILE A 278 8.30 -8.53 -2.62
N ALA A 279 8.58 -9.81 -2.84
CA ALA A 279 7.54 -10.83 -3.01
C ALA A 279 7.71 -11.98 -2.01
N TYR A 280 6.60 -12.51 -1.49
CA TYR A 280 6.63 -13.52 -0.43
C TYR A 280 5.86 -14.80 -0.77
N ASP A 281 6.51 -15.96 -0.67
CA ASP A 281 5.85 -17.27 -0.67
C ASP A 281 5.54 -17.71 0.78
N PRO A 282 4.31 -17.54 1.29
CA PRO A 282 3.95 -17.93 2.65
C PRO A 282 3.94 -19.45 2.85
N SER A 283 3.92 -20.26 1.78
CA SER A 283 3.87 -21.72 1.83
C SER A 283 5.25 -22.35 2.02
N ALA A 284 6.28 -21.81 1.35
CA ALA A 284 7.67 -22.26 1.48
C ALA A 284 8.55 -21.35 2.34
N LYS A 285 8.03 -20.20 2.80
CA LYS A 285 8.77 -19.16 3.55
C LYS A 285 9.94 -18.57 2.76
N ARG A 286 9.78 -18.45 1.44
CA ARG A 286 10.76 -17.80 0.53
C ARG A 286 10.42 -16.32 0.38
N ILE A 287 11.44 -15.47 0.40
CA ILE A 287 11.34 -14.04 0.16
C ILE A 287 12.16 -13.73 -1.08
N PHE A 288 11.59 -12.96 -2.00
CA PHE A 288 12.21 -12.58 -3.26
C PHE A 288 12.34 -11.06 -3.32
N VAL A 289 13.49 -10.56 -3.77
CA VAL A 289 13.75 -9.12 -3.93
C VAL A 289 14.38 -8.83 -5.29
N THR A 290 14.01 -7.70 -5.89
CA THR A 290 14.55 -7.23 -7.17
C THR A 290 14.83 -5.73 -7.11
N GLY A 291 15.17 -5.14 -8.26
CA GLY A 291 15.25 -3.70 -8.41
C GLY A 291 14.97 -3.24 -9.83
N LYS A 292 14.80 -1.94 -9.95
CA LYS A 292 14.43 -1.28 -11.20
C LYS A 292 15.57 -1.43 -12.21
N LEU A 293 15.24 -2.03 -13.35
CA LEU A 293 16.12 -2.41 -14.45
C LEU A 293 17.15 -3.50 -14.10
N TRP A 294 17.00 -4.20 -12.97
CA TRP A 294 17.94 -5.25 -12.58
C TRP A 294 17.75 -6.52 -13.44
N PRO A 295 18.82 -7.20 -13.88
CA PRO A 295 18.75 -8.46 -14.62
C PRO A 295 18.51 -9.70 -13.72
N ARG A 296 18.28 -9.50 -12.40
CA ARG A 296 18.14 -10.56 -11.39
C ARG A 296 17.02 -10.27 -10.38
N VAL A 297 16.24 -11.31 -10.10
CA VAL A 297 15.54 -11.45 -8.81
C VAL A 297 16.37 -12.36 -7.91
N PHE A 298 16.50 -12.00 -6.63
CA PHE A 298 17.20 -12.79 -5.61
C PHE A 298 16.20 -13.42 -4.66
N GLU A 299 16.25 -14.73 -4.48
CA GLU A 299 15.63 -15.39 -3.32
C GLU A 299 16.58 -15.25 -2.14
N VAL A 300 16.08 -14.68 -1.04
CA VAL A 300 16.87 -14.27 0.11
C VAL A 300 16.33 -14.86 1.41
N LYS A 301 17.23 -15.34 2.25
CA LYS A 301 16.94 -15.74 3.63
C LYS A 301 17.36 -14.62 4.56
N ILE A 302 16.41 -14.04 5.29
CA ILE A 302 16.68 -12.97 6.25
C ILE A 302 17.25 -13.57 7.54
N LYS A 303 18.33 -12.97 8.04
CA LYS A 303 19.08 -13.44 9.22
C LYS A 303 19.62 -12.26 10.04
N PRO A 304 19.88 -12.41 11.35
CA PRO A 304 20.57 -11.37 12.10
C PRO A 304 21.97 -11.16 11.51
N PHE A 305 22.53 -9.96 11.74
CA PHE A 305 23.96 -9.77 11.53
C PHE A 305 24.77 -10.72 12.43
N PRO A 306 25.93 -11.23 11.98
CA PRO A 306 26.87 -11.92 12.85
C PRO A 306 27.33 -11.02 14.01
N ASP A 307 27.74 -11.63 15.12
CA ASP A 307 28.15 -10.90 16.33
C ASP A 307 29.24 -9.85 16.04
N GLY A 308 28.99 -8.62 16.46
CA GLY A 308 29.87 -7.47 16.23
C GLY A 308 29.89 -6.90 14.81
N GLN A 309 29.13 -7.47 13.86
CA GLN A 309 29.08 -7.01 12.45
C GLN A 309 27.85 -6.15 12.12
N ALA A 310 26.92 -5.98 13.06
CA ALA A 310 25.79 -5.07 12.88
C ALA A 310 26.27 -3.60 12.72
N PRO A 311 25.72 -2.83 11.76
CA PRO A 311 26.09 -1.43 11.62
C PRO A 311 25.64 -0.62 12.85
N PRO A 312 26.41 0.39 13.28
CA PRO A 312 25.98 1.30 14.34
C PRO A 312 24.75 2.11 13.87
N TRP A 313 23.92 2.56 14.80
CA TRP A 313 22.71 3.33 14.46
C TRP A 313 22.99 4.57 13.60
N SER A 314 24.09 5.27 13.83
CA SER A 314 24.54 6.40 12.98
C SER A 314 24.99 6.02 11.55
N ALA A 315 25.01 4.73 11.21
CA ALA A 315 25.05 4.22 9.84
C ALA A 315 23.66 3.80 9.35
N VAL A 316 22.82 3.16 10.18
CA VAL A 316 21.40 2.87 9.84
C VAL A 316 20.65 4.15 9.47
N ASP A 317 20.78 5.20 10.30
CA ASP A 317 20.21 6.54 10.12
C ASP A 317 20.71 7.29 8.86
N ARG A 318 21.71 6.74 8.16
CA ARG A 318 22.35 7.31 6.96
C ARG A 318 22.11 6.48 5.71
N LEU A 319 21.94 5.17 5.89
CA LEU A 319 21.86 4.16 4.82
C LEU A 319 20.44 3.68 4.56
N CYS A 320 19.55 3.73 5.58
CA CYS A 320 18.17 3.24 5.49
C CYS A 320 17.11 4.33 5.69
N TRP A 321 17.48 5.50 6.23
CA TRP A 321 16.57 6.64 6.28
C TRP A 321 16.64 7.46 4.99
N PRO A 322 15.51 8.00 4.51
CA PRO A 322 15.48 8.89 3.35
C PRO A 322 16.25 10.18 3.64
N GLN A 323 17.18 10.57 2.75
CA GLN A 323 17.90 11.83 2.91
C GLN A 323 16.99 13.03 2.63
N GLN A 324 16.84 13.90 3.62
CA GLN A 324 15.90 15.05 3.61
C GLN A 324 16.13 16.10 2.49
N ALA A 325 17.21 15.97 1.72
CA ALA A 325 17.58 16.89 0.64
C ALA A 325 17.04 16.48 -0.75
N LEU A 326 16.27 15.38 -0.84
CA LEU A 326 15.61 14.95 -2.06
C LEU A 326 14.15 15.46 -2.06
N PHE A 327 13.81 16.24 -3.10
CA PHE A 327 12.61 17.07 -3.30
C PHE A 327 12.65 18.49 -2.70
#